data_AF-A0A5Q4SWK0-F1
#
_entry.id   AF-A0A5Q4SWK0-F1
#
_cell.length_a   1.000
_cell.length_b   1.000
_cell.length_c   1.000
_cell.angle_alpha   90.00
_cell.angle_beta   90.00
_cell.angle_gamma   90.00
#
_symmetry.space_group_name_H-M   'P 1'
#
loop_
_entity.id
_entity.type
_entity.pdbx_description
1 polymer ?
#
loop_
_entity_poly.entity_id
_entity_poly.type
_entity_poly.pdbx_seq_one_letter_code
_entity_poly.pdbx_strand_id
1 'polypeptide(L)'
;MPLDTTFTRDEMRIIVARIQPYLPRFLTSFEPTPTGFRFTLAEFTGRELRPVRPTVQDDSNLRYVPESEDPVEHRLRTEARHILTTVWERAGEQWAKAAYIAELGDAVGNAPDRWKTYRTERRALETAFGYLRDPNAAAEWPSALSRLIDAQDRTRAAAEAWDMRAREIACVHDEHRGAGLTHEAALAAAGYPEAAEWHIADREDYLRSHFNSWGTPPLTEMVRRLIEQQDTHITKINRLSGMGR
;
A
#
# COMPACT_ATOMS: atom_id res chain seq x y z
N MET A 1 -24.75 12.79 9.99
CA MET A 1 -25.96 12.79 10.83
C MET A 1 -26.77 11.56 10.48
N PRO A 2 -27.27 10.78 11.45
CA PRO A 2 -28.28 9.78 11.16
C PRO A 2 -29.57 10.52 10.76
N LEU A 3 -30.16 10.17 9.63
CA LEU A 3 -31.50 10.63 9.27
C LEU A 3 -32.48 9.85 10.15
N ASP A 4 -32.95 10.50 11.22
CA ASP A 4 -33.91 9.96 12.18
C ASP A 4 -35.34 10.00 11.60
N THR A 5 -35.49 9.50 10.37
CA THR A 5 -36.71 9.68 9.57
C THR A 5 -37.13 8.38 8.89
N THR A 6 -38.14 7.75 9.46
CA THR A 6 -38.86 6.62 8.86
C THR A 6 -39.62 7.08 7.61
N PHE A 7 -39.53 6.31 6.53
CA PHE A 7 -40.30 6.51 5.31
C PHE A 7 -41.45 5.50 5.25
N THR A 8 -42.59 5.95 4.74
CA THR A 8 -43.71 5.06 4.41
C THR A 8 -43.36 4.17 3.22
N ARG A 9 -44.09 3.05 3.07
CA ARG A 9 -43.89 2.12 1.94
C ARG A 9 -44.07 2.82 0.59
N ASP A 10 -45.01 3.76 0.48
CA ASP A 10 -45.26 4.50 -0.77
C ASP A 10 -44.14 5.49 -1.09
N GLU A 11 -43.64 6.22 -0.10
CA GLU A 11 -42.48 7.11 -0.27
C GLU A 11 -41.24 6.30 -0.70
N MET A 12 -41.00 5.14 -0.11
CA MET A 12 -39.90 4.26 -0.53
C MET A 12 -40.07 3.80 -1.97
N ARG A 13 -41.28 3.42 -2.39
CA ARG A 13 -41.54 3.05 -3.79
C ARG A 13 -41.23 4.20 -4.76
N ILE A 14 -41.59 5.44 -4.39
CA ILE A 14 -41.28 6.63 -5.19
C ILE A 14 -39.76 6.85 -5.27
N ILE A 15 -39.05 6.77 -4.15
CA ILE A 15 -37.60 6.93 -4.09
C ILE A 15 -36.89 5.90 -4.98
N VAL A 16 -37.24 4.62 -4.85
CA VAL A 16 -36.66 3.54 -5.67
C VAL A 16 -36.92 3.77 -7.15
N ALA A 17 -38.14 4.14 -7.54
CA ALA A 17 -38.47 4.41 -8.93
C ALA A 17 -37.62 5.55 -9.53
N ARG A 18 -37.26 6.58 -8.75
CA ARG A 18 -36.41 7.70 -9.19
C ARG A 18 -34.96 7.28 -9.43
N ILE A 19 -34.41 6.43 -8.58
CA ILE A 19 -32.99 6.04 -8.65
C ILE A 19 -32.73 4.83 -9.55
N GLN A 20 -33.75 4.01 -9.82
CA GLN A 20 -33.62 2.76 -10.60
C GLN A 20 -32.81 2.91 -11.91
N PRO A 21 -32.99 3.97 -12.73
CA PRO A 21 -32.23 4.14 -13.97
C PRO A 21 -30.73 4.38 -13.75
N TYR A 22 -30.34 4.80 -12.55
CA TYR A 22 -29.00 5.23 -12.18
C TYR A 22 -28.25 4.22 -11.29
N LEU A 23 -28.94 3.14 -10.90
CA LEU A 23 -28.33 2.06 -10.12
C LEU A 23 -27.26 1.35 -10.96
N PRO A 24 -26.08 1.06 -10.37
CA PRO A 24 -25.01 0.45 -11.12
C PRO A 24 -25.31 -1.01 -11.50
N ARG A 25 -24.73 -1.46 -12.61
CA ARG A 25 -24.91 -2.84 -13.12
C ARG A 25 -24.29 -3.93 -12.24
N PHE A 26 -23.35 -3.56 -11.39
CA PHE A 26 -22.70 -4.47 -10.43
C PHE A 26 -23.49 -4.61 -9.12
N LEU A 27 -24.71 -4.06 -9.03
CA LEU A 27 -25.61 -4.27 -7.91
C LEU A 27 -26.30 -5.64 -8.04
N THR A 28 -26.13 -6.52 -7.06
CA THR A 28 -26.71 -7.88 -7.08
C THR A 28 -28.02 -7.96 -6.30
N SER A 29 -28.17 -7.12 -5.28
CA SER A 29 -29.43 -6.95 -4.55
C SER A 29 -29.61 -5.52 -4.11
N PHE A 30 -30.87 -5.09 -4.02
CA PHE A 30 -31.25 -3.77 -3.54
C PHE A 30 -32.66 -3.84 -2.97
N GLU A 31 -32.79 -3.61 -1.66
CA GLU A 31 -34.02 -3.78 -0.92
C GLU A 31 -34.28 -2.57 -0.01
N PRO A 32 -35.44 -1.90 -0.14
CA PRO A 32 -35.83 -0.85 0.79
C PRO A 32 -36.14 -1.44 2.18
N THR A 33 -35.75 -0.72 3.24
CA THR A 33 -36.05 -1.06 4.63
C THR A 33 -36.81 0.10 5.30
N PRO A 34 -37.50 -0.11 6.44
CA PRO A 34 -38.20 0.97 7.13
C PRO A 34 -37.31 2.15 7.53
N THR A 35 -36.00 1.91 7.67
CA THR A 35 -34.99 2.89 8.10
C THR A 35 -34.00 3.26 6.99
N GLY A 36 -34.26 2.87 5.74
CA GLY A 36 -33.37 3.15 4.61
C GLY A 36 -33.36 2.04 3.57
N PHE A 37 -32.18 1.49 3.28
CA PHE A 37 -32.00 0.48 2.24
C PHE A 37 -30.87 -0.49 2.59
N ARG A 38 -30.94 -1.69 2.02
CA ARG A 38 -29.87 -2.69 2.03
C ARG A 38 -29.51 -3.03 0.60
N PHE A 39 -28.23 -3.23 0.33
CA PHE A 39 -27.78 -3.63 -0.98
C PHE A 39 -26.52 -4.49 -0.90
N THR A 40 -26.31 -5.26 -1.95
CA THR A 40 -25.10 -6.06 -2.16
C THR A 40 -24.54 -5.74 -3.53
N LEU A 41 -23.22 -5.65 -3.62
CA LEU A 41 -22.48 -5.47 -4.87
C LEU A 41 -21.86 -6.81 -5.27
N ALA A 42 -21.67 -7.01 -6.57
CA ALA A 42 -20.79 -8.06 -7.07
C ALA A 42 -19.35 -7.79 -6.59
N GLU A 43 -18.57 -8.85 -6.44
CA GLU A 43 -17.15 -8.71 -6.12
C GLU A 43 -16.41 -8.04 -7.27
N PHE A 44 -15.52 -7.10 -6.94
CA PHE A 44 -14.66 -6.44 -7.91
C PHE A 44 -13.33 -7.18 -8.01
N THR A 45 -12.83 -7.36 -9.23
CA THR A 45 -11.46 -7.85 -9.43
C THR A 45 -10.42 -6.72 -9.38
N GLY A 46 -10.87 -5.46 -9.51
CA GLY A 46 -9.99 -4.30 -9.54
C GLY A 46 -9.38 -4.03 -10.92
N ARG A 47 -9.69 -4.88 -11.91
CA ARG A 47 -9.27 -4.72 -13.31
C ARG A 47 -10.35 -4.10 -14.18
N GLU A 48 -11.58 -4.02 -13.68
CA GLU A 48 -12.66 -3.32 -14.35
C GLU A 48 -12.44 -1.81 -14.31
N LEU A 49 -13.14 -1.07 -15.17
CA LEU A 49 -13.16 0.39 -15.09
C LEU A 49 -13.73 0.86 -13.75
N ARG A 50 -13.10 1.90 -13.18
CA ARG A 50 -13.57 2.53 -11.94
C ARG A 50 -15.05 2.89 -12.05
N PRO A 51 -15.87 2.54 -11.05
CA PRO A 51 -17.24 3.02 -10.94
C PRO A 51 -17.29 4.55 -10.92
N VAL A 52 -17.93 5.16 -11.91
CA VAL A 52 -18.17 6.60 -11.97
C VAL A 52 -19.67 6.86 -11.85
N ARG A 53 -20.05 7.61 -10.81
CA ARG A 53 -21.45 7.99 -10.58
C ARG A 53 -21.96 8.86 -11.75
N PRO A 54 -23.13 8.56 -12.32
CA PRO A 54 -23.74 9.42 -13.33
C PRO A 54 -24.11 10.80 -12.74
N THR A 55 -23.99 11.85 -13.55
CA THR A 55 -24.45 13.19 -13.17
C THR A 55 -25.97 13.26 -13.25
N VAL A 56 -26.62 13.65 -12.15
CA VAL A 56 -28.10 13.74 -12.03
C VAL A 56 -28.58 15.14 -11.68
N GLN A 57 -27.72 16.16 -11.82
CA GLN A 57 -28.04 17.53 -11.40
C GLN A 57 -29.21 18.14 -12.19
N ASP A 58 -29.31 17.81 -13.47
CA ASP A 58 -30.36 18.32 -14.38
C ASP A 58 -31.55 17.37 -14.54
N ASP A 59 -31.53 16.21 -13.89
CA ASP A 59 -32.62 15.24 -13.97
C ASP A 59 -33.86 15.76 -13.24
N SER A 60 -35.01 15.84 -13.92
CA SER A 60 -36.23 16.42 -13.35
C SER A 60 -36.76 15.69 -12.11
N ASN A 61 -36.42 14.41 -11.92
CA ASN A 61 -36.82 13.58 -10.81
C ASN A 61 -35.84 13.65 -9.61
N LEU A 62 -34.61 14.11 -9.84
CA LEU A 62 -33.55 14.16 -8.83
C LEU A 62 -32.98 15.57 -8.59
N ARG A 63 -33.29 16.55 -9.43
CA ARG A 63 -32.85 17.95 -9.28
C ARG A 63 -33.28 18.48 -7.92
N TYR A 64 -32.39 19.23 -7.26
CA TYR A 64 -32.69 19.86 -5.99
C TYR A 64 -33.98 20.71 -6.05
N VAL A 65 -34.81 20.56 -5.02
CA VAL A 65 -35.99 21.39 -4.73
C VAL A 65 -35.78 21.98 -3.34
N PRO A 66 -35.88 23.32 -3.16
CA PRO A 66 -35.81 23.92 -1.84
C PRO A 66 -36.93 23.42 -0.92
N GLU A 67 -36.61 23.15 0.35
CA GLU A 67 -37.59 22.70 1.35
C GLU A 67 -38.75 23.70 1.51
N SER A 68 -38.47 25.00 1.34
CA SER A 68 -39.48 26.06 1.41
C SER A 68 -40.51 26.05 0.29
N GLU A 69 -40.19 25.42 -0.86
CA GLU A 69 -41.10 25.33 -2.01
C GLU A 69 -42.00 24.10 -1.91
N ASP A 70 -41.40 22.94 -1.60
CA ASP A 70 -42.11 21.67 -1.42
C ASP A 70 -41.32 20.79 -0.43
N PRO A 71 -41.71 20.78 0.87
CA PRO A 71 -41.01 20.00 1.88
C PRO A 71 -41.03 18.49 1.61
N VAL A 72 -42.11 17.97 1.03
CA VAL A 72 -42.26 16.54 0.74
C VAL A 72 -41.34 16.15 -0.41
N GLU A 73 -41.36 16.92 -1.49
CA GLU A 73 -40.52 16.66 -2.65
C GLU A 73 -39.03 16.88 -2.34
N HIS A 74 -38.71 17.92 -1.57
CA HIS A 74 -37.37 18.14 -1.04
C HIS A 74 -36.86 16.89 -0.32
N ARG A 75 -37.63 16.37 0.63
CA ARG A 75 -37.27 15.17 1.41
C ARG A 75 -37.05 13.95 0.51
N LEU A 76 -37.99 13.67 -0.40
CA LEU A 76 -37.90 12.52 -1.31
C LEU A 76 -36.68 12.58 -2.23
N ARG A 77 -36.36 13.76 -2.79
CA ARG A 77 -35.20 13.94 -3.67
C ARG A 77 -33.87 13.92 -2.92
N THR A 78 -33.83 14.52 -1.73
CA THR A 78 -32.65 14.48 -0.86
C THR A 78 -32.32 13.03 -0.50
N GLU A 79 -33.33 12.24 -0.11
CA GLU A 79 -33.13 10.82 0.19
C GLU A 79 -32.70 10.03 -1.04
N ALA A 80 -33.39 10.18 -2.18
CA ALA A 80 -33.02 9.51 -3.43
C ALA A 80 -31.56 9.78 -3.83
N ARG A 81 -31.12 11.04 -3.75
CA ARG A 81 -29.72 11.43 -4.01
C ARG A 81 -28.77 10.85 -2.99
N HIS A 82 -29.16 10.81 -1.71
CA HIS A 82 -28.34 10.24 -0.65
C HIS A 82 -28.11 8.74 -0.88
N ILE A 83 -29.18 7.97 -1.09
CA ILE A 83 -29.11 6.53 -1.41
C ILE A 83 -28.21 6.28 -2.62
N LEU A 84 -28.45 7.01 -3.72
CA LEU A 84 -27.65 6.86 -4.94
C LEU A 84 -26.17 7.18 -4.69
N THR A 85 -25.90 8.24 -3.92
CA THR A 85 -24.53 8.62 -3.54
C THR A 85 -23.86 7.51 -2.75
N THR A 86 -24.52 6.99 -1.72
CA THR A 86 -24.00 5.93 -0.86
C THR A 86 -23.72 4.64 -1.64
N VAL A 87 -24.59 4.23 -2.57
CA VAL A 87 -24.37 3.04 -3.41
C VAL A 87 -23.10 3.20 -4.27
N TRP A 88 -22.94 4.36 -4.92
CA TRP A 88 -21.79 4.62 -5.80
C TRP A 88 -20.49 4.86 -5.03
N GLU A 89 -20.52 5.53 -3.88
CA GLU A 89 -19.37 5.70 -2.99
C GLU A 89 -18.90 4.33 -2.49
N ARG A 90 -19.83 3.49 -2.02
CA ARG A 90 -19.51 2.14 -1.56
C ARG A 90 -18.91 1.27 -2.67
N ALA A 91 -19.40 1.39 -3.90
CA ALA A 91 -18.84 0.70 -5.04
C ALA A 91 -17.43 1.20 -5.39
N GLY A 92 -17.22 2.51 -5.37
CA GLY A 92 -15.91 3.12 -5.58
C GLY A 92 -14.90 2.67 -4.52
N GLU A 93 -15.29 2.60 -3.26
CA GLU A 93 -14.45 2.08 -2.16
C GLU A 93 -14.06 0.62 -2.37
N GLN A 94 -15.04 -0.26 -2.67
CA GLN A 94 -14.77 -1.68 -2.87
C GLN A 94 -13.90 -1.93 -4.09
N TRP A 95 -14.17 -1.23 -5.19
CA TRP A 95 -13.33 -1.27 -6.39
C TRP A 95 -11.91 -0.77 -6.09
N ALA A 96 -11.73 0.33 -5.37
CA ALA A 96 -10.41 0.87 -5.05
C ALA A 96 -9.57 -0.13 -4.23
N LYS A 97 -10.19 -0.82 -3.27
CA LYS A 97 -9.53 -1.90 -2.52
C LYS A 97 -9.12 -3.06 -3.42
N ALA A 98 -10.02 -3.51 -4.31
CA ALA A 98 -9.73 -4.60 -5.23
C ALA A 98 -8.62 -4.23 -6.21
N ALA A 99 -8.65 -3.01 -6.77
CA ALA A 99 -7.62 -2.49 -7.68
C ALA A 99 -6.26 -2.44 -6.99
N TYR A 100 -6.22 -1.92 -5.76
CA TYR A 100 -5.00 -1.89 -4.96
C TYR A 100 -4.40 -3.28 -4.73
N ILE A 101 -5.23 -4.25 -4.33
CA ILE A 101 -4.80 -5.65 -4.12
C ILE A 101 -4.29 -6.27 -5.43
N ALA A 102 -5.00 -6.06 -6.53
CA ALA A 102 -4.65 -6.62 -7.83
C ALA A 102 -3.33 -6.03 -8.38
N GLU A 103 -3.13 -4.73 -8.24
CA GLU A 103 -1.90 -4.04 -8.66
C GLU A 103 -0.70 -4.40 -7.77
N LEU A 104 -0.91 -4.58 -6.46
CA LEU A 104 0.14 -5.13 -5.59
C LEU A 104 0.51 -6.56 -6.00
N GLY A 105 -0.47 -7.39 -6.35
CA GLY A 105 -0.23 -8.73 -6.86
C GLY A 105 0.73 -8.76 -8.04
N ASP A 106 0.60 -7.81 -8.98
CA ASP A 106 1.51 -7.66 -10.12
C ASP A 106 2.86 -7.08 -9.70
N ALA A 107 2.86 -6.05 -8.85
CA ALA A 107 4.05 -5.31 -8.47
C ALA A 107 5.02 -6.16 -7.62
N VAL A 108 4.50 -7.07 -6.79
CA VAL A 108 5.33 -7.90 -5.91
C VAL A 108 6.27 -8.81 -6.70
N GLY A 109 5.82 -9.45 -7.78
CA GLY A 109 6.67 -10.25 -8.67
C GLY A 109 7.64 -11.17 -7.92
N ASN A 110 8.96 -10.95 -8.10
CA ASN A 110 10.03 -11.70 -7.44
C ASN A 110 10.54 -11.09 -6.12
N ALA A 111 9.76 -10.24 -5.45
CA ALA A 111 10.13 -9.67 -4.16
C ALA A 111 10.48 -10.75 -3.12
N PRO A 112 9.71 -11.84 -2.93
CA PRO A 112 10.02 -12.84 -1.91
C PRO A 112 11.44 -13.43 -2.06
N ASP A 113 11.84 -13.76 -3.28
CA ASP A 113 13.18 -14.28 -3.58
C ASP A 113 14.26 -13.23 -3.34
N ARG A 114 14.04 -11.99 -3.79
CA ARG A 114 14.99 -10.88 -3.58
C ARG A 114 15.18 -10.56 -2.10
N TRP A 115 14.09 -10.57 -1.32
CA TRP A 115 14.14 -10.38 0.12
C TRP A 115 14.96 -11.47 0.81
N LYS A 116 14.70 -12.73 0.43
CA LYS A 116 15.42 -13.89 0.94
C LYS A 116 16.91 -13.79 0.62
N THR A 117 17.27 -13.46 -0.63
CA THR A 117 18.66 -13.24 -1.03
C THR A 117 19.32 -12.13 -0.20
N TYR A 118 18.66 -10.98 -0.04
CA TYR A 118 19.18 -9.90 0.80
C TYR A 118 19.43 -10.37 2.24
N ARG A 119 18.48 -11.08 2.86
CA ARG A 119 18.64 -11.60 4.23
C ARG A 119 19.81 -12.59 4.33
N THR A 120 20.00 -13.45 3.33
CA THR A 120 21.12 -14.39 3.28
C THR A 120 22.46 -13.67 3.19
N GLU A 121 22.61 -12.72 2.25
CA GLU A 121 23.86 -11.97 2.09
C GLU A 121 24.15 -11.08 3.29
N ARG A 122 23.11 -10.44 3.87
CA ARG A 122 23.24 -9.64 5.10
C ARG A 122 23.82 -10.46 6.25
N ARG A 123 23.34 -11.70 6.43
CA ARG A 123 23.85 -12.63 7.45
C ARG A 123 25.28 -13.09 7.15
N ALA A 124 25.61 -13.31 5.88
CA ALA A 124 26.97 -13.65 5.46
C ALA A 124 27.94 -12.50 5.76
N LEU A 125 27.54 -11.24 5.51
CA LEU A 125 28.31 -10.05 5.86
C LEU A 125 28.53 -9.94 7.38
N GLU A 126 27.49 -10.14 8.19
CA GLU A 126 27.61 -10.14 9.65
C GLU A 126 28.58 -11.22 10.13
N THR A 127 28.52 -12.41 9.53
CA THR A 127 29.41 -13.53 9.85
C THR A 127 30.86 -13.20 9.48
N ALA A 128 31.10 -12.68 8.28
CA ALA A 128 32.44 -12.30 7.81
C ALA A 128 33.07 -11.20 8.69
N PHE A 129 32.28 -10.17 9.03
CA PHE A 129 32.76 -9.11 9.92
C PHE A 129 32.94 -9.59 11.36
N GLY A 130 32.07 -10.48 11.85
CA GLY A 130 32.20 -11.12 13.15
C GLY A 130 33.47 -11.94 13.29
N TYR A 131 33.83 -12.68 12.23
CA TYR A 131 35.03 -13.51 12.18
C TYR A 131 36.33 -12.71 12.36
N LEU A 132 36.37 -11.42 11.99
CA LEU A 132 37.57 -10.58 12.23
C LEU A 132 37.94 -10.42 13.72
N ARG A 133 37.03 -10.75 14.63
CA ARG A 133 37.28 -10.75 16.08
C ARG A 133 37.77 -12.10 16.62
N ASP A 134 37.73 -13.14 15.80
CA ASP A 134 38.21 -14.48 16.16
C ASP A 134 39.75 -14.46 16.23
N PRO A 135 40.37 -15.01 17.29
CA PRO A 135 41.83 -15.11 17.39
C PRO A 135 42.48 -15.78 16.18
N ASN A 136 41.81 -16.74 15.54
CA ASN A 136 42.31 -17.44 14.36
C ASN A 136 42.37 -16.53 13.12
N ALA A 137 41.59 -15.45 13.07
CA ALA A 137 41.59 -14.53 11.94
C ALA A 137 42.93 -13.79 11.78
N ALA A 138 43.74 -13.66 12.84
CA ALA A 138 45.06 -13.03 12.77
C ALA A 138 46.02 -13.77 11.84
N ALA A 139 45.92 -15.11 11.77
CA ALA A 139 46.76 -15.94 10.90
C ALA A 139 46.33 -15.85 9.42
N GLU A 140 45.08 -15.49 9.15
CA GLU A 140 44.48 -15.42 7.82
C GLU A 140 44.02 -14.01 7.44
N TRP A 141 44.62 -12.98 8.04
CA TRP A 141 44.08 -11.62 8.00
C TRP A 141 43.78 -11.09 6.58
N PRO A 142 44.67 -11.23 5.58
CA PRO A 142 44.36 -10.82 4.21
C PRO A 142 43.17 -11.58 3.60
N SER A 143 43.09 -12.89 3.82
CA SER A 143 42.00 -13.73 3.33
C SER A 143 40.68 -13.45 4.05
N ALA A 144 40.71 -13.11 5.34
CA ALA A 144 39.54 -12.71 6.11
C ALA A 144 38.99 -11.36 5.62
N LEU A 145 39.87 -10.38 5.35
CA LEU A 145 39.48 -9.10 4.76
C LEU A 145 38.92 -9.27 3.33
N SER A 146 39.53 -10.11 2.49
CA SER A 146 39.00 -10.39 1.16
C SER A 146 37.58 -10.96 1.23
N ARG A 147 37.33 -11.95 2.11
CA ARG A 147 35.99 -12.52 2.32
C ARG A 147 34.98 -11.49 2.80
N LEU A 148 35.40 -10.52 3.62
CA LEU A 148 34.54 -9.42 4.05
C LEU A 148 34.16 -8.53 2.87
N ILE A 149 35.12 -8.09 2.06
CA ILE A 149 34.87 -7.24 0.89
C ILE A 149 33.89 -7.94 -0.08
N ASP A 150 34.13 -9.23 -0.37
CA ASP A 150 33.21 -10.00 -1.22
C ASP A 150 31.79 -10.05 -0.64
N ALA A 151 31.66 -10.17 0.70
CA ALA A 151 30.35 -10.17 1.37
C ALA A 151 29.70 -8.77 1.37
N GLN A 152 30.47 -7.69 1.48
CA GLN A 152 30.00 -6.32 1.37
C GLN A 152 29.43 -6.06 -0.04
N ASP A 153 30.15 -6.48 -1.08
CA ASP A 153 29.72 -6.31 -2.47
C ASP A 153 28.45 -7.11 -2.79
N ARG A 154 28.38 -8.38 -2.38
CA ARG A 154 27.16 -9.19 -2.55
C ARG A 154 25.96 -8.60 -1.78
N THR A 155 26.19 -8.11 -0.56
CA THR A 155 25.11 -7.48 0.23
C THR A 155 24.62 -6.18 -0.43
N ARG A 156 25.54 -5.37 -0.99
CA ARG A 156 25.19 -4.15 -1.73
C ARG A 156 24.34 -4.48 -2.96
N ALA A 157 24.78 -5.46 -3.76
CA ALA A 157 24.03 -5.90 -4.95
C ALA A 157 22.65 -6.47 -4.59
N ALA A 158 22.55 -7.25 -3.51
CA ALA A 158 21.27 -7.78 -3.06
C ALA A 158 20.32 -6.68 -2.53
N ALA A 159 20.85 -5.68 -1.82
CA ALA A 159 20.08 -4.52 -1.37
C ALA A 159 19.57 -3.67 -2.55
N GLU A 160 20.40 -3.43 -3.55
CA GLU A 160 20.00 -2.72 -4.78
C GLU A 160 18.91 -3.48 -5.53
N ALA A 161 19.07 -4.79 -5.70
CA ALA A 161 18.07 -5.63 -6.35
C ALA A 161 16.73 -5.61 -5.59
N TRP A 162 16.77 -5.64 -4.26
CA TRP A 162 15.58 -5.48 -3.43
C TRP A 162 14.95 -4.09 -3.61
N ASP A 163 15.71 -3.02 -3.47
CA ASP A 163 15.21 -1.64 -3.53
C ASP A 163 14.53 -1.33 -4.88
N MET A 164 15.01 -1.88 -5.99
CA MET A 164 14.32 -1.75 -7.29
C MET A 164 12.87 -2.27 -7.22
N ARG A 165 12.66 -3.42 -6.58
CA ARG A 165 11.34 -4.05 -6.46
C ARG A 165 10.50 -3.37 -5.37
N ALA A 166 11.11 -3.06 -4.23
CA ALA A 166 10.43 -2.39 -3.13
C ALA A 166 9.95 -0.98 -3.53
N ARG A 167 10.66 -0.30 -4.43
CA ARG A 167 10.21 0.96 -5.04
C ARG A 167 8.92 0.79 -5.85
N GLU A 168 8.80 -0.27 -6.65
CA GLU A 168 7.58 -0.53 -7.43
C GLU A 168 6.39 -0.77 -6.50
N ILE A 169 6.58 -1.56 -5.43
CA ILE A 169 5.56 -1.78 -4.40
C ILE A 169 5.20 -0.46 -3.70
N ALA A 170 6.19 0.37 -3.36
CA ALA A 170 5.96 1.68 -2.73
C ALA A 170 5.19 2.64 -3.65
N CYS A 171 5.40 2.60 -4.97
CA CYS A 171 4.60 3.38 -5.92
C CYS A 171 3.13 2.96 -5.89
N VAL A 172 2.83 1.66 -5.84
CA VAL A 172 1.44 1.18 -5.75
C VAL A 172 0.81 1.62 -4.42
N HIS A 173 1.52 1.50 -3.30
CA HIS A 173 1.06 2.03 -2.02
C HIS A 173 0.72 3.53 -2.09
N ASP A 174 1.57 4.29 -2.76
CA ASP A 174 1.41 5.73 -2.94
C ASP A 174 0.19 6.11 -3.79
N GLU A 175 -0.03 5.38 -4.88
CA GLU A 175 -1.17 5.60 -5.79
C GLU A 175 -2.51 5.25 -5.11
N HIS A 176 -2.49 4.35 -4.13
CA HIS A 176 -3.67 3.85 -3.42
C HIS A 176 -3.81 4.31 -1.97
N ARG A 177 -3.14 5.42 -1.56
CA ARG A 177 -3.21 5.96 -0.18
C ARG A 177 -4.65 6.16 0.35
N GLY A 178 -5.64 6.33 -0.53
CA GLY A 178 -7.06 6.53 -0.19
C GLY A 178 -7.92 5.27 -0.19
N ALA A 179 -7.39 4.07 -0.48
CA ALA A 179 -8.18 2.86 -0.63
C ALA A 179 -8.73 2.28 0.70
N GLY A 180 -8.30 2.83 1.85
CA GLY A 180 -8.79 2.38 3.16
C GLY A 180 -8.29 0.99 3.56
N LEU A 181 -7.06 0.65 3.14
CA LEU A 181 -6.27 -0.51 3.58
C LEU A 181 -4.89 -0.03 4.01
N THR A 182 -4.36 -0.60 5.09
CA THR A 182 -2.93 -0.42 5.44
C THR A 182 -2.06 -1.16 4.43
N HIS A 183 -0.77 -0.78 4.31
CA HIS A 183 0.16 -1.45 3.40
C HIS A 183 0.25 -2.97 3.68
N GLU A 184 0.37 -3.34 4.95
CA GLU A 184 0.42 -4.75 5.39
C GLU A 184 -0.86 -5.51 5.04
N ALA A 185 -2.04 -4.93 5.32
CA ALA A 185 -3.31 -5.58 5.02
C ALA A 185 -3.51 -5.78 3.52
N ALA A 186 -3.07 -4.82 2.70
CA ALA A 186 -3.16 -4.91 1.25
C ALA A 186 -2.22 -5.98 0.68
N LEU A 187 -0.97 -6.06 1.16
CA LEU A 187 -0.02 -7.11 0.76
C LEU A 187 -0.46 -8.50 1.21
N ALA A 188 -0.99 -8.65 2.43
CA ALA A 188 -1.55 -9.91 2.91
C ALA A 188 -2.75 -10.35 2.06
N ALA A 189 -3.65 -9.42 1.72
CA ALA A 189 -4.78 -9.71 0.83
C ALA A 189 -4.34 -10.03 -0.61
N ALA A 190 -3.20 -9.50 -1.07
CA ALA A 190 -2.57 -9.86 -2.34
C ALA A 190 -1.83 -11.21 -2.30
N GLY A 191 -1.82 -11.92 -1.17
CA GLY A 191 -1.24 -13.25 -1.02
C GLY A 191 0.16 -13.29 -0.39
N TYR A 192 0.65 -12.18 0.17
CA TYR A 192 2.00 -12.05 0.73
C TYR A 192 1.96 -11.65 2.22
N PRO A 193 1.44 -12.49 3.13
CA PRO A 193 1.36 -12.18 4.56
C PRO A 193 2.74 -11.98 5.21
N GLU A 194 3.79 -12.61 4.67
CA GLU A 194 5.18 -12.45 5.12
C GLU A 194 5.76 -11.06 4.83
N ALA A 195 5.07 -10.25 4.03
CA ALA A 195 5.53 -8.92 3.65
C ALA A 195 5.57 -7.92 4.82
N ALA A 196 4.97 -8.25 5.96
CA ALA A 196 5.15 -7.49 7.21
C ALA A 196 6.62 -7.44 7.68
N GLU A 197 7.46 -8.40 7.26
CA GLU A 197 8.90 -8.38 7.54
C GLU A 197 9.70 -7.59 6.50
N TRP A 198 9.10 -7.18 5.38
CA TRP A 198 9.81 -6.57 4.27
C TRP A 198 10.16 -5.12 4.57
N HIS A 199 11.40 -4.75 4.28
CA HIS A 199 11.82 -3.35 4.38
C HIS A 199 11.42 -2.59 3.12
N ILE A 200 10.32 -1.83 3.19
CA ILE A 200 9.86 -0.98 2.10
C ILE A 200 9.87 0.47 2.59
N ALA A 201 10.81 1.26 2.06
CA ALA A 201 10.84 2.71 2.29
C ALA A 201 9.64 3.39 1.60
N ASP A 202 9.34 4.63 2.00
CA ASP A 202 8.34 5.44 1.30
C ASP A 202 8.81 5.73 -0.13
N ARG A 203 7.86 5.92 -1.06
CA ARG A 203 8.14 6.24 -2.47
C ARG A 203 9.14 7.37 -2.61
N GLU A 204 8.98 8.43 -1.81
CA GLU A 204 9.83 9.62 -1.85
C GLU A 204 11.28 9.30 -1.46
N ASP A 205 11.50 8.37 -0.54
CA ASP A 205 12.85 8.04 -0.07
C ASP A 205 13.68 7.37 -1.17
N TYR A 206 13.07 6.62 -2.09
CA TYR A 206 13.78 6.09 -3.27
C TYR A 206 14.19 7.16 -4.29
N LEU A 207 13.65 8.39 -4.20
CA LEU A 207 13.94 9.49 -5.11
C LEU A 207 14.92 10.52 -4.52
N ARG A 208 15.24 10.41 -3.23
CA ARG A 208 16.07 11.38 -2.53
C ARG A 208 17.55 11.13 -2.81
N SER A 209 18.30 12.22 -2.96
CA SER A 209 19.77 12.19 -2.99
C SER A 209 20.39 12.29 -1.59
N HIS A 210 19.59 12.65 -0.58
CA HIS A 210 20.03 12.89 0.79
C HIS A 210 19.06 12.28 1.80
N PHE A 211 19.62 11.58 2.78
CA PHE A 211 18.86 10.85 3.79
C PHE A 211 19.19 11.40 5.18
N ASN A 212 18.16 11.80 5.93
CA ASN A 212 18.32 12.16 7.33
C ASN A 212 18.26 10.90 8.22
N SER A 213 18.43 11.08 9.53
CA SER A 213 18.39 9.98 10.51
C SER A 213 16.99 9.58 10.97
N TRP A 214 15.94 10.30 10.52
CA TRP A 214 14.57 10.16 11.03
C TRP A 214 13.65 9.38 10.10
N GLY A 215 14.01 9.22 8.83
CA GLY A 215 13.26 8.41 7.87
C GLY A 215 13.67 6.94 7.85
N THR A 216 12.95 6.15 7.03
CA THR A 216 13.26 4.75 6.73
C THR A 216 13.97 4.70 5.38
N PRO A 217 15.30 4.87 5.30
CA PRO A 217 15.99 4.94 4.02
C PRO A 217 15.92 3.59 3.27
N PRO A 218 16.12 3.58 1.94
CA PRO A 218 16.29 2.34 1.18
C PRO A 218 17.41 1.44 1.73
N LEU A 219 17.35 0.14 1.47
CA LEU A 219 18.35 -0.80 1.99
C LEU A 219 19.76 -0.47 1.50
N THR A 220 19.91 -0.01 0.27
CA THR A 220 21.18 0.42 -0.31
C THR A 220 21.87 1.46 0.57
N GLU A 221 21.13 2.43 1.09
CA GLU A 221 21.65 3.45 2.00
C GLU A 221 21.97 2.87 3.39
N MET A 222 21.13 1.97 3.92
CA MET A 222 21.42 1.28 5.19
C MET A 222 22.70 0.45 5.09
N VAL A 223 22.88 -0.29 3.99
CA VAL A 223 24.06 -1.10 3.72
C VAL A 223 25.30 -0.24 3.49
N ARG A 224 25.19 0.89 2.77
CA ARG A 224 26.29 1.85 2.60
C ARG A 224 26.80 2.34 3.96
N ARG A 225 25.90 2.82 4.83
CA ARG A 225 26.25 3.29 6.18
C ARG A 225 26.91 2.21 7.03
N LEU A 226 26.41 0.98 6.95
CA LEU A 226 27.00 -0.15 7.65
C LEU A 226 28.43 -0.44 7.17
N ILE A 227 28.64 -0.51 5.86
CA ILE A 227 29.96 -0.77 5.26
C ILE A 227 30.95 0.32 5.71
N GLU A 228 30.55 1.59 5.65
CA GLU A 228 31.39 2.71 6.11
C GLU A 228 31.79 2.59 7.59
N GLN A 229 30.89 2.10 8.44
CA GLN A 229 31.18 1.83 9.84
C GLN A 229 32.19 0.69 10.00
N GLN A 230 32.05 -0.39 9.21
CA GLN A 230 32.98 -1.52 9.22
C GLN A 230 34.38 -1.10 8.73
N ASP A 231 34.45 -0.34 7.65
CA ASP A 231 35.71 0.15 7.07
C ASP A 231 36.43 1.11 8.02
N THR A 232 35.67 1.99 8.70
CA THR A 232 36.20 2.85 9.76
C THR A 232 36.79 2.04 10.91
N HIS A 233 36.09 0.97 11.32
CA HIS A 233 36.56 0.08 12.37
C HIS A 233 37.87 -0.63 11.98
N ILE A 234 37.93 -1.18 10.77
CA ILE A 234 39.12 -1.88 10.26
C ILE A 234 40.30 -0.92 10.12
N THR A 235 40.07 0.28 9.59
CA THR A 235 41.09 1.33 9.49
C THR A 235 41.67 1.68 10.86
N LYS A 236 40.82 1.79 11.89
CA LYS A 236 41.24 2.03 13.26
C LYS A 236 42.08 0.87 13.81
N ILE A 237 41.68 -0.38 13.56
CA ILE A 237 42.46 -1.57 13.97
C ILE A 237 43.83 -1.56 13.28
N ASN A 238 43.90 -1.39 11.96
CA ASN A 238 45.16 -1.39 11.22
C ASN A 238 46.13 -0.31 11.73
N ARG A 239 45.61 0.89 12.05
CA ARG A 239 46.39 1.98 12.65
C ARG A 239 46.94 1.62 14.02
N LEU A 240 46.17 0.93 14.87
CA LEU A 240 46.57 0.59 16.24
C LEU A 240 47.48 -0.65 16.31
N SER A 241 47.28 -1.62 15.42
CA SER A 241 48.04 -2.88 15.39
C SER A 241 49.37 -2.79 14.64
N GLY A 242 49.65 -1.68 13.96
CA GLY A 242 50.90 -1.51 13.18
C GLY A 242 50.97 -2.33 11.89
N MET A 243 49.90 -3.04 11.53
CA MET A 243 49.81 -3.88 10.32
C MET A 243 49.66 -3.06 9.02
N GLY A 244 49.58 -1.73 9.10
CA GLY A 244 49.47 -0.81 7.97
C GLY A 244 50.79 -0.18 7.51
N ARG A 245 51.94 -0.82 7.76
CA ARG A 245 53.24 -0.43 7.20
C ARG A 245 53.74 -1.46 6.22
#